data_AF-A0A397SE79-F1
#
_entry.id   AF-A0A397SE79-F1
#
_cell.length_a   1.000
_cell.length_b   1.000
_cell.length_c   1.000
_cell.angle_alpha   90.00
_cell.angle_beta   90.00
_cell.angle_gamma   90.00
#
_symmetry.space_group_name_H-M   'P 1'
#
loop_
_entity.id
_entity.type
_entity.pdbx_description
1 polymer ?
#
loop_
_entity_poly.entity_id
_entity_poly.type
_entity_poly.pdbx_seq_one_letter_code
_entity_poly.pdbx_strand_id
1 'polypeptide(L)' 'MPNPLSHCLFQEYLPTQLYQQGVERLIACYHNGLERIKAVYQQEVLEIEYRNTQDISQSGSNISAHSLNDLKLPQ' A
#
# COMPACT_ATOMS: atom_id res chain seq x y z
N MET A 1 6.71 -4.78 7.88
CA MET A 1 7.65 -3.65 8.08
C MET A 1 8.27 -3.81 9.47
N PRO A 2 9.59 -3.63 9.66
CA PRO A 2 10.17 -3.58 11.00
C PRO A 2 9.53 -2.46 11.82
N ASN A 3 9.54 -2.59 13.15
CA ASN A 3 8.97 -1.59 14.04
C ASN A 3 9.62 -0.21 13.78
N PRO A 4 8.88 0.82 13.33
CA PRO A 4 9.47 2.11 13.02
C PRO A 4 10.10 2.78 14.25
N LEU A 5 9.62 2.46 15.46
CA LEU A 5 10.19 2.99 16.70
C LEU A 5 11.54 2.39 17.07
N SER A 6 11.98 1.30 16.42
CA SER A 6 13.31 0.74 16.67
C SER A 6 14.43 1.51 15.97
N HIS A 7 14.11 2.51 15.13
CA HIS A 7 15.09 3.31 14.41
C HIS A 7 15.89 4.21 15.37
N CYS A 8 17.20 4.37 15.11
CA CYS A 8 18.10 5.14 15.97
C CYS A 8 17.63 6.57 16.25
N LEU A 9 16.98 7.23 15.27
CA LEU A 9 16.36 8.55 15.46
C LEU A 9 15.42 8.62 16.67
N PHE A 10 14.59 7.60 16.89
CA PHE A 10 13.64 7.57 18.01
C PHE A 10 14.29 7.14 19.33
N GLN A 11 15.50 6.57 19.27
CA GLN A 11 16.30 6.25 20.47
C GLN A 11 17.11 7.47 20.92
N GLU A 12 17.69 8.22 19.98
CA GLU A 12 18.49 9.41 20.24
C GLU A 12 17.62 10.61 20.63
N TYR A 13 16.44 10.72 20.02
CA TYR A 13 15.47 11.78 20.29
C TYR A 13 14.14 11.16 20.73
N LEU A 14 14.10 10.68 21.97
CA LEU A 14 12.88 10.10 22.52
C LEU A 14 11.78 11.19 22.57
N PRO A 15 10.68 11.03 21.81
CA PRO A 15 9.68 12.08 21.75
C PRO A 15 8.96 12.18 23.10
N THR A 16 8.95 13.38 23.69
CA THR A 16 8.34 13.63 25.01
C THR A 16 6.82 13.38 25.02
N GLN A 17 6.19 13.45 23.85
CA GLN A 17 4.76 13.18 23.64
C GLN A 17 4.58 12.19 22.49
N LEU A 18 5.07 10.97 22.66
CA LEU A 18 4.73 9.86 21.78
C LEU A 18 3.45 9.18 22.30
N TYR A 19 2.31 9.49 21.70
CA TYR A 19 1.07 8.80 22.04
C TYR A 19 1.04 7.43 21.38
N GLN A 20 1.19 6.38 22.19
CA GLN A 20 1.31 4.98 21.72
C GLN A 20 0.18 4.59 20.76
N GLN A 21 -1.07 4.92 21.10
CA GLN A 21 -2.24 4.65 20.24
C GLN A 21 -2.18 5.44 18.92
N GLY A 22 -1.61 6.65 18.92
CA GLY A 22 -1.41 7.45 17.71
C GLY A 22 -0.43 6.77 16.77
N VAL A 23 0.68 6.25 17.30
CA VAL A 23 1.69 5.51 16.54
C VAL A 23 1.12 4.21 15.98
N GLU A 24 0.40 3.43 16.78
CA GLU A 24 -0.24 2.20 16.33
C GLU A 24 -1.22 2.45 15.18
N ARG A 25 -2.03 3.51 15.27
CA ARG A 25 -2.92 3.93 14.18
C ARG A 25 -2.14 4.31 12.92
N LEU A 26 -1.04 5.03 13.05
CA LEU A 26 -0.20 5.45 11.92
C LEU A 26 0.43 4.24 11.21
N ILE A 27 0.94 3.29 11.98
CA ILE A 27 1.51 2.04 11.47
C ILE A 27 0.44 1.23 10.73
N ALA A 28 -0.75 1.10 11.31
CA ALA A 28 -1.86 0.38 10.69
C ALA A 28 -2.34 1.05 9.39
N CYS A 29 -2.47 2.38 9.39
CA CYS A 29 -2.89 3.14 8.21
C CYS A 29 -1.84 3.13 7.09
N TYR A 30 -0.54 3.05 7.42
CA TYR A 30 0.52 3.05 6.41
C TYR A 30 0.38 1.90 5.42
N HIS A 31 0.12 0.68 5.92
CA HIS A 31 -0.06 -0.48 5.04
C HIS A 31 -1.25 -0.29 4.10
N ASN A 32 -2.40 0.12 4.65
CA ASN A 32 -3.62 0.34 3.86
C ASN A 32 -3.46 1.48 2.83
N GLY A 33 -2.79 2.56 3.22
CA GLY A 33 -2.48 3.68 2.32
C GLY A 33 -1.54 3.26 1.20
N LEU A 34 -0.53 2.46 1.50
CA LEU A 34 0.43 1.97 0.52
C LEU A 34 -0.23 1.05 -0.51
N GLU A 35 -1.07 0.12 -0.07
CA GLU A 35 -1.81 -0.76 -0.97
C GLU A 35 -2.78 0.02 -1.86
N ARG A 36 -3.45 1.04 -1.32
CA ARG A 36 -4.28 1.95 -2.13
C ARG A 36 -3.48 2.69 -3.18
N ILE A 37 -2.31 3.24 -2.83
CA ILE A 37 -1.45 3.97 -3.79
C ILE A 37 -0.96 3.03 -4.89
N LYS A 38 -0.55 1.81 -4.55
CA LYS A 38 -0.16 0.81 -5.55
C LYS A 38 -1.30 0.48 -6.50
N ALA A 39 -2.50 0.26 -5.98
CA ALA A 39 -3.68 -0.03 -6.78
C ALA A 39 -4.00 1.14 -7.75
N VAL A 40 -4.00 2.38 -7.24
CA VAL A 40 -4.20 3.58 -8.07
C VAL A 40 -3.13 3.69 -9.15
N TYR A 41 -1.85 3.48 -8.81
CA TYR A 41 -0.76 3.56 -9.78
C TYR A 41 -0.86 2.47 -10.86
N GLN A 42 -1.20 1.25 -10.49
CA GLN A 42 -1.44 0.15 -11.44
C GLN A 42 -2.56 0.50 -12.42
N GLN A 43 -3.66 1.05 -11.90
CA GLN A 43 -4.83 1.38 -12.70
C GLN A 43 -4.61 2.62 -13.59
N GLU A 44 -4.12 3.72 -13.01
CA GLU A 44 -4.08 5.04 -13.68
C GLU A 44 -2.80 5.29 -14.48
N VAL A 45 -1.67 4.73 -14.06
CA VAL A 45 -0.37 4.99 -14.70
C VAL A 45 0.05 3.85 -15.61
N LEU A 46 -0.09 2.61 -15.12
CA LEU A 46 0.32 1.43 -15.88
C LEU A 46 -0.79 0.90 -16.78
N GLU A 47 -2.03 1.37 -16.60
CA GLU A 47 -3.23 0.87 -17.30
C GLU A 47 -3.41 -0.66 -17.17
N ILE A 48 -2.83 -1.26 -16.13
CA ILE A 48 -2.96 -2.68 -15.82
C ILE A 48 -4.30 -2.82 -15.11
N GLU A 49 -5.25 -3.54 -15.70
CA GLU A 49 -6.63 -3.61 -15.19
C GLU A 49 -6.69 -4.04 -13.70
N TYR A 50 -7.23 -3.16 -12.86
CA TYR A 50 -8.00 -3.55 -11.68
C TYR A 50 -9.26 -2.69 -11.61
N ARG A 51 -10.34 -3.17 -12.24
CA ARG A 51 -11.66 -2.53 -12.11
C ARG A 51 -12.21 -2.81 -10.71
N ASN A 52 -12.21 -1.80 -9.85
CA ASN A 52 -13.03 -1.83 -8.64
C ASN A 52 -14.50 -1.66 -9.08
N THR A 53 -15.13 -2.71 -9.62
CA THR A 53 -16.55 -2.72 -10.00
C THR A 53 -17.46 -2.82 -8.76
N GLN A 54 -17.20 -2.00 -7.75
CA GLN A 54 -18.16 -1.68 -6.71
C GLN A 54 -18.73 -0.28 -6.93
N ASP A 55 -19.03 0.03 -8.18
CA ASP A 55 -20.35 0.52 -8.55
C ASP A 55 -20.50 0.40 -10.07
N ILE A 56 -21.75 0.27 -10.50
CA ILE A 56 -22.22 0.09 -11.88
C ILE A 56 -22.31 -1.38 -12.31
N SER A 57 -23.53 -1.86 -12.16
CA SER A 57 -24.11 -3.03 -12.79
C SER A 57 -23.73 -3.17 -14.27
N GLN A 58 -23.59 -4.44 -14.68
CA GLN A 58 -23.70 -4.99 -16.03
C GLN A 58 -22.44 -5.15 -16.91
N SER A 59 -22.41 -6.37 -17.46
CA SER A 59 -21.80 -6.84 -18.70
C SER A 59 -20.35 -7.31 -18.62
N GLY A 60 -20.22 -8.62 -18.86
CA GLY A 60 -19.00 -9.38 -18.66
C GLY A 60 -17.97 -9.21 -19.77
N SER A 61 -16.74 -9.54 -19.41
CA SER A 61 -15.69 -9.97 -20.33
C SER A 61 -14.55 -10.56 -19.52
N ASN A 62 -14.31 -11.85 -19.72
CA ASN A 62 -13.20 -12.62 -19.15
C ASN A 62 -11.87 -12.06 -19.65
N ILE A 63 -10.95 -11.66 -18.77
CA ILE A 63 -9.55 -11.42 -19.16
C ILE A 63 -8.59 -12.03 -18.13
N SER A 64 -7.66 -12.80 -18.69
CA SER A 64 -6.66 -13.68 -18.08
C SER A 64 -5.74 -12.96 -17.09
N ALA A 65 -5.58 -13.55 -15.89
CA ALA A 65 -4.66 -13.09 -14.86
C ALA A 65 -3.20 -13.32 -15.27
N HIS A 66 -2.45 -12.25 -15.53
CA HIS A 66 -0.98 -12.31 -15.56
C HIS A 66 -0.45 -12.14 -14.13
N SER A 67 0.31 -13.14 -13.68
CA SER A 67 0.89 -13.22 -12.33
C SER A 67 2.01 -12.21 -12.14
N LEU A 68 2.01 -11.52 -11.00
CA LEU A 68 2.95 -10.45 -10.59
C LEU A 68 4.41 -10.91 -10.44
N ASN A 69 4.74 -12.18 -10.66
CA ASN A 69 6.08 -12.70 -10.48
C ASN A 69 7.05 -12.40 -11.65
N ASP A 70 6.54 -11.86 -12.76
CA ASP A 70 7.34 -11.68 -13.99
C ASP A 70 7.97 -10.28 -14.14
N LEU A 71 7.67 -9.30 -13.27
CA LEU A 71 8.36 -8.01 -13.27
C LEU A 71 9.70 -8.09 -12.52
N LYS A 72 10.74 -8.54 -13.23
CA LYS A 72 12.13 -8.36 -12.80
C LYS A 72 12.51 -6.89 -12.96
N LEU A 73 12.67 -6.17 -11.84
CA LEU A 73 13.22 -4.81 -11.86
C LEU A 73 14.59 -4.81 -12.56
N PRO A 74 14.85 -3.87 -13.50
CA PRO A 74 16.17 -3.73 -14.09
C PRO A 74 17.18 -3.31 -12.99
N GLN A 75 18.36 -3.94 -13.04
CA GLN A 75 19.53 -3.64 -12.21
C GLN A 75 20.15 -2.30 -12.61
#